data_AF-A0A8S3K232-F1
#
_entry.id   AF-A0A8S3K232-F1
#
_cell.length_a   1.000
_cell.length_b   1.000
_cell.length_c   1.000
_cell.angle_alpha   90.00
_cell.angle_beta   90.00
_cell.angle_gamma   90.00
#
_symmetry.space_group_name_H-M   'P 1'
#
loop_
_entity.id
_entity.type
_entity.pdbx_description
1 polymer ?
#
loop_
_entity_poly.entity_id
_entity_poly.type
_entity_poly.pdbx_seq_one_letter_code
_entity_poly.pdbx_strand_id
1 'polypeptide(L)'
;MMYQFHIMSSKVISRRISVSHILSVNIVLQRRVTIWDNLNAKDYDQCRLCLGPFSGRSSNLSSRLSGMLSNPNCEFELNFIPLHTLG
;
A
#
# COMPACT_ATOMS: atom_id res chain seq x y z
N MET A 1 13.88 -16.70 -14.52
CA MET A 1 13.75 -15.35 -13.93
C MET A 1 12.37 -15.25 -13.30
N MET A 2 12.25 -15.05 -12.00
CA MET A 2 10.94 -15.00 -11.32
C MET A 2 10.43 -13.55 -11.36
N TYR A 3 9.32 -13.31 -12.06
CA TYR A 3 8.69 -12.00 -12.08
C TYR A 3 7.99 -11.72 -10.74
N GLN A 4 8.29 -10.58 -10.12
CA GLN A 4 7.61 -10.12 -8.92
C GLN A 4 6.45 -9.22 -9.33
N PHE A 5 5.20 -9.69 -9.22
CA PHE A 5 4.03 -8.85 -9.45
C PHE A 5 3.61 -8.15 -8.16
N HIS A 6 3.33 -6.86 -8.26
CA HIS A 6 2.81 -6.02 -7.19
C HIS A 6 1.31 -5.79 -7.37
N ILE A 7 0.57 -5.64 -6.26
CA ILE A 7 -0.87 -5.33 -6.31
C ILE A 7 -1.19 -4.05 -5.56
N MET A 8 -2.18 -3.31 -6.05
CA MET A 8 -2.72 -2.10 -5.40
C MET A 8 -3.80 -2.39 -4.34
N SER A 9 -4.27 -3.65 -4.26
CA SER A 9 -5.52 -4.11 -3.63
C SER A 9 -6.78 -3.83 -4.49
N SER A 10 -7.94 -3.62 -3.87
CA SER A 10 -9.26 -3.55 -4.52
C SER A 10 -9.48 -2.27 -5.34
N LYS A 11 -8.72 -1.22 -5.04
CA LYS A 11 -8.71 0.06 -5.75
C LYS A 11 -7.28 0.54 -5.90
N VAL A 12 -7.04 1.38 -6.90
CA VAL A 12 -5.76 2.08 -7.07
C VAL A 12 -5.39 2.81 -5.78
N ILE A 13 -6.33 3.54 -5.16
CA ILE A 13 -6.16 4.15 -3.83
C ILE A 13 -7.12 3.48 -2.86
N SER A 14 -6.63 2.51 -2.10
CA SER A 14 -7.42 1.79 -1.12
C SER A 14 -7.42 2.52 0.22
N ARG A 15 -8.59 2.90 0.76
CA ARG A 15 -8.69 3.49 2.11
C ARG A 15 -8.45 2.46 3.23
N ARG A 16 -8.83 1.20 2.97
CA ARG A 16 -8.62 0.07 3.87
C ARG A 16 -8.23 -1.14 3.05
N ILE A 17 -7.34 -1.97 3.58
CA ILE A 17 -7.01 -3.28 3.03
C ILE A 17 -7.28 -4.31 4.12
N SER A 18 -8.19 -5.25 3.86
CA SER A 18 -8.54 -6.30 4.82
C SER A 18 -7.66 -7.53 4.64
N VAL A 19 -7.47 -8.28 5.73
CA VAL A 19 -6.79 -9.59 5.70
C VAL A 19 -7.51 -10.57 4.77
N SER A 20 -8.85 -10.59 4.81
CA SER A 20 -9.66 -11.49 3.97
C SER A 20 -9.42 -11.26 2.48
N HIS A 21 -9.31 -10.00 2.06
CA HIS A 21 -9.01 -9.65 0.67
C HIS A 21 -7.63 -10.17 0.26
N ILE A 22 -6.59 -9.93 1.06
CA ILE A 22 -5.25 -10.43 0.76
C ILE A 22 -5.19 -11.96 0.71
N LEU A 23 -5.93 -12.66 1.58
CA LEU A 23 -6.03 -14.12 1.51
C LEU A 23 -6.67 -14.59 0.20
N SER A 24 -7.77 -13.95 -0.24
CA SER A 24 -8.38 -14.30 -1.53
C SER A 24 -7.43 -14.07 -2.71
N VAL A 25 -6.67 -12.98 -2.69
CA VAL A 25 -5.68 -12.68 -3.74
C VAL A 25 -4.55 -13.71 -3.72
N ASN A 26 -4.03 -14.05 -2.53
CA ASN A 26 -2.97 -15.04 -2.41
C ASN A 26 -3.40 -16.44 -2.90
N ILE A 27 -4.68 -16.80 -2.72
CA ILE A 27 -5.25 -18.03 -3.27
C ILE A 27 -5.25 -17.98 -4.80
N VAL A 28 -5.70 -16.89 -5.41
CA VAL A 28 -5.74 -16.79 -6.88
C VAL A 28 -4.33 -16.76 -7.48
N LEU A 29 -3.42 -15.99 -6.89
CA LEU A 29 -2.05 -15.82 -7.39
C LEU A 29 -1.09 -16.92 -6.91
N GLN A 30 -1.56 -17.83 -6.05
CA GLN A 30 -0.82 -18.96 -5.48
C GLN A 30 0.51 -18.56 -4.80
N ARG A 31 0.56 -17.36 -4.22
CA ARG A 31 1.72 -16.84 -3.48
C ARG A 31 1.32 -15.67 -2.58
N ARG A 32 2.18 -15.35 -1.61
CA ARG A 32 2.08 -14.05 -0.92
C ARG A 32 2.43 -12.92 -1.88
N VAL A 33 1.62 -11.88 -1.85
CA VAL A 33 1.80 -10.70 -2.71
C VAL A 33 2.61 -9.62 -2.02
N THR A 34 3.25 -8.78 -2.83
CA THR A 34 3.78 -7.49 -2.38
C THR A 34 2.75 -6.42 -2.73
N ILE A 35 2.37 -5.60 -1.75
CA ILE A 35 1.50 -4.46 -1.99
C ILE A 35 2.34 -3.29 -2.51
N TRP A 36 1.82 -2.61 -3.54
CA TRP A 36 2.21 -1.26 -3.90
C TRP A 36 1.08 -0.34 -3.43
N ASP A 37 1.34 0.51 -2.44
CA ASP A 37 0.31 1.26 -1.73
C ASP A 37 0.29 2.73 -2.14
N ASN A 38 -0.81 3.19 -2.73
CA ASN A 38 -1.01 4.60 -3.13
C ASN A 38 -1.79 5.40 -2.09
N LEU A 39 -1.88 4.99 -0.82
CA LEU A 39 -2.62 5.72 0.22
C LEU A 39 -2.28 7.22 0.26
N ASN A 40 -0.99 7.53 0.10
CA ASN A 40 -0.45 8.89 0.14
C ASN A 40 -0.04 9.43 -1.24
N ALA A 41 -0.38 8.74 -2.34
CA ALA A 41 -0.11 9.24 -3.68
C ALA A 41 -0.84 10.56 -3.93
N LYS A 42 -0.26 11.41 -4.78
CA LYS A 42 -0.76 12.77 -5.05
C LYS A 42 -0.71 13.18 -6.52
N ASP A 43 -0.18 12.33 -7.40
CA ASP A 43 -0.08 12.54 -8.85
C ASP A 43 -1.43 12.71 -9.57
N TYR A 44 -2.54 12.28 -8.95
CA TYR A 44 -3.89 12.35 -9.51
C TYR A 44 -4.68 13.62 -9.13
N ASP A 45 -4.22 14.44 -8.17
CA ASP A 45 -4.93 15.63 -7.71
C ASP A 45 -3.95 16.70 -7.20
N GLN A 46 -3.76 17.76 -8.00
CA GLN A 46 -2.81 18.83 -7.69
C GLN A 46 -3.18 19.62 -6.43
N CYS A 47 -4.47 19.69 -6.07
CA CYS A 47 -4.98 20.47 -4.94
C CYS A 47 -4.92 19.71 -3.60
N ARG A 48 -4.56 18.43 -3.61
CA ARG A 48 -4.52 17.60 -2.41
C ARG A 48 -3.10 17.51 -1.83
N LEU A 49 -3.03 17.40 -0.50
CA LEU A 49 -1.80 17.09 0.23
C LEU A 49 -2.10 15.93 1.19
N CYS A 50 -1.21 14.92 1.24
CA CYS A 50 -1.35 13.77 2.12
C CYS A 50 -0.30 13.83 3.23
N LEU A 51 -0.63 14.56 4.32
CA LEU A 51 0.22 14.75 5.50
C LEU A 51 -0.17 13.87 6.70
N GLY A 52 -1.21 13.05 6.55
CA GLY A 52 -1.67 12.13 7.59
C GLY A 52 -0.83 10.85 7.69
N PRO A 53 -1.00 10.09 8.79
CA PRO A 53 -0.26 8.85 9.02
C PRO A 53 -0.68 7.73 8.06
N PHE A 54 0.24 6.80 7.82
CA PHE A 54 -0.05 5.53 7.16
C PHE A 54 -1.07 4.75 8.00
N SER A 55 -2.20 4.38 7.38
CA SER A 55 -3.35 3.87 8.12
C SER A 55 -4.29 3.00 7.30
N GLY A 56 -5.24 2.35 7.97
CA GLY A 56 -6.24 1.48 7.33
C GLY A 56 -5.71 0.11 6.90
N ARG A 57 -4.47 -0.24 7.29
CA ARG A 57 -3.85 -1.55 7.10
C ARG A 57 -3.67 -2.17 8.49
N SER A 58 -4.23 -3.36 8.69
CA SER A 58 -4.05 -4.08 9.96
C SER A 58 -2.60 -4.55 10.09
N SER A 59 -2.02 -4.47 11.30
CA SER A 59 -0.71 -5.06 11.60
C SER A 59 -0.64 -6.56 11.29
N ASN A 60 -1.78 -7.26 11.31
CA ASN A 60 -1.90 -8.68 10.94
C ASN A 60 -1.70 -8.95 9.44
N LEU A 61 -1.54 -7.92 8.59
CA LEU A 61 -1.24 -8.07 7.17
C LEU A 61 0.22 -8.44 6.92
N SER A 62 1.16 -7.94 7.75
CA SER A 62 2.60 -8.09 7.52
C SER A 62 3.03 -9.56 7.39
N SER A 63 2.47 -10.44 8.23
CA SER A 63 2.74 -11.88 8.20
C SER A 63 2.14 -12.63 7.00
N ARG A 64 1.29 -11.97 6.20
CA ARG A 64 0.56 -12.55 5.06
C ARG A 64 1.00 -11.98 3.71
N LEU A 65 1.85 -10.97 3.74
CA LEU A 65 2.43 -10.33 2.57
C LEU A 65 3.89 -10.77 2.40
N SER A 66 4.40 -10.64 1.18
CA SER A 66 5.85 -10.74 0.92
C SER A 66 6.56 -9.41 1.13
N GLY A 67 5.80 -8.30 1.16
CA GLY A 67 6.32 -6.96 1.42
C GLY A 67 5.24 -5.91 1.18
N MET A 68 5.55 -4.68 1.57
CA MET A 68 4.71 -3.51 1.32
C MET A 68 5.60 -2.35 0.90
N LEU A 69 5.31 -1.78 -0.26
CA LEU A 69 5.98 -0.61 -0.82
C LEU A 69 4.99 0.53 -0.81
N SER A 70 5.40 1.70 -0.32
CA SER A 70 4.58 2.91 -0.37
C SER A 70 4.95 3.74 -1.59
N ASN A 71 3.94 4.21 -2.32
CA ASN A 71 4.06 5.25 -3.34
C ASN A 71 3.46 6.54 -2.77
N PRO A 72 4.30 7.44 -2.23
CA PRO A 72 3.86 8.54 -1.39
C PRO A 72 3.59 9.81 -2.22
N ASN A 73 3.61 10.99 -1.60
CA ASN A 73 3.45 12.25 -2.34
C ASN A 73 4.61 12.45 -3.33
N CYS A 74 4.37 13.22 -4.39
CA CYS A 74 5.40 13.62 -5.34
C CYS A 74 6.47 14.52 -4.68
N GLU A 75 6.03 15.42 -3.80
CA GLU A 75 6.91 16.33 -3.08
C GLU A 75 7.59 15.61 -1.92
N PHE A 76 8.91 15.48 -1.99
CA PHE A 76 9.72 14.71 -1.06
C PHE A 76 9.49 15.10 0.41
N GLU A 77 9.48 16.40 0.71
CA GLU A 77 9.36 16.92 2.08
C GLU A 77 8.02 16.57 2.75
N LEU A 78 6.97 16.33 1.97
CA LEU A 78 5.65 15.98 2.51
C LEU A 78 5.57 14.53 2.99
N ASN A 79 6.61 13.73 2.73
CA ASN A 79 6.62 12.30 2.99
C ASN A 79 7.17 11.93 4.37
N PHE A 80 7.58 12.89 5.20
CA PHE A 80 8.07 12.61 6.55
C PHE A 80 7.03 11.82 7.37
N ILE A 81 5.81 12.34 7.54
CA ILE A 81 4.77 11.66 8.33
C ILE A 81 4.35 10.32 7.69
N PRO A 82 4.00 10.26 6.38
CA PRO A 82 3.64 9.00 5.73
C PRO A 82 4.69 7.89 5.87
N LEU A 83 5.98 8.20 5.68
CA LEU A 83 7.04 7.20 5.76
C LEU A 83 7.40 6.83 7.20
N HIS A 84 7.42 7.80 8.11
CA HIS A 84 7.72 7.55 9.52
C HIS A 84 6.66 6.67 10.20
N THR A 85 5.43 6.69 9.69
CA THR A 85 4.31 5.90 10.24
C THR A 85 4.02 4.60 9.50
N LEU A 86 4.78 4.29 8.44
CA LEU A 86 4.68 3.04 7.69
C LEU A 86 5.24 1.84 8.46
N GLY A 87 6.28 2.07 9.27
CA GLY A 87 7.05 1.06 10.00
C GLY A 87 6.60 0.87 11.44
#